data_AF-A0AAD4BGU0-F1
#
_entry.id   AF-A0AAD4BGU0-F1
#
_cell.length_a   1.000
_cell.length_b   1.000
_cell.length_c   1.000
_cell.angle_alpha   90.00
_cell.angle_beta   90.00
_cell.angle_gamma   90.00
#
_symmetry.space_group_name_H-M   'P 1'
#
loop_
_entity.id
_entity.type
_entity.pdbx_description
1 polymer ?
#
loop_
_entity_poly.entity_id
_entity_poly.type
_entity_poly.pdbx_seq_one_letter_code
_entity_poly.pdbx_strand_id
1 'polypeptide(L)' 'MHRALEIQEILLNIFEWERRDTLASLARTCHAFEEPALDLLWRVLPNLSPLARCLPDASYRLPGKVSQLTVFPTLFDT' A
#
# COMPACT_ATOMS: atom_id res chain seq x y z
N MET A 1 -14.56 20.49 1.98
CA MET A 1 -14.81 19.22 1.26
C MET A 1 -16.30 19.13 1.00
N HIS A 2 -16.72 18.64 -0.17
CA HIS A 2 -18.14 18.42 -0.44
C HIS A 2 -18.63 17.21 0.37
N ARG A 3 -19.85 17.23 0.95
CA ARG A 3 -20.37 16.12 1.79
C ARG A 3 -20.34 14.75 1.11
N ALA A 4 -20.50 14.70 -0.21
CA ALA A 4 -20.40 13.45 -0.95
C ALA A 4 -19.00 12.80 -0.84
N LEU A 5 -17.94 13.60 -0.64
CA LEU A 5 -16.56 13.13 -0.44
C LEU A 5 -16.25 12.78 1.01
N GLU A 6 -17.24 12.82 1.90
CA GLU A 6 -17.14 12.30 3.28
C GLU A 6 -17.74 10.89 3.39
N ILE A 7 -18.40 10.42 2.33
CA ILE A 7 -18.98 9.08 2.28
C ILE A 7 -17.95 8.11 1.70
N GLN A 8 -17.44 7.21 2.54
CA GLN A 8 -16.39 6.27 2.17
C GLN A 8 -16.78 5.41 0.95
N GLU A 9 -18.04 4.97 0.86
CA GLU A 9 -18.56 4.17 -0.25
C GLU A 9 -18.44 4.90 -1.59
N ILE A 10 -18.70 6.21 -1.61
CA ILE A 10 -18.57 7.02 -2.82
C ILE A 10 -17.09 7.13 -3.21
N LEU A 11 -16.21 7.36 -2.24
CA LEU A 11 -14.76 7.41 -2.50
C LEU A 11 -14.24 6.08 -3.03
N LEU A 12 -14.64 4.94 -2.45
CA LEU A 12 -14.25 3.61 -2.91
C LEU A 12 -14.70 3.36 -4.35
N ASN A 13 -15.95 3.71 -4.70
CA ASN A 13 -16.46 3.56 -6.08
C ASN A 13 -15.70 4.43 -7.09
N ILE A 14 -15.29 5.65 -6.70
CA ILE A 14 -14.50 6.53 -7.57
C ILE A 14 -13.08 5.98 -7.72
N PHE A 15 -12.44 5.63 -6.60
CA PHE A 15 -11.05 5.21 -6.54
C PHE A 15 -10.82 3.81 -7.13
N GLU A 16 -11.84 2.96 -7.21
CA GLU A 16 -11.73 1.61 -7.77
C GLU A 16 -11.18 1.58 -9.20
N TRP A 17 -11.39 2.63 -9.97
CA TRP A 17 -10.96 2.76 -11.36
C TRP A 17 -9.59 3.42 -11.52
N GLU A 18 -8.99 3.87 -10.41
CA GLU A 18 -7.73 4.60 -10.42
C GLU A 18 -6.51 3.68 -10.39
N ARG A 19 -5.40 4.20 -10.93
CA ARG A 19 -4.12 3.51 -10.92
C ARG A 19 -3.50 3.53 -9.52
N ARG A 20 -2.64 2.54 -9.23
CA ARG A 20 -1.96 2.41 -7.92
C ARG A 20 -1.15 3.65 -7.52
N ASP A 21 -0.49 4.30 -8.48
CA ASP A 21 0.26 5.54 -8.27
C ASP A 21 -0.66 6.72 -7.93
N THR A 22 -1.84 6.80 -8.55
CA THR A 22 -2.89 7.74 -8.17
C THR A 22 -3.41 7.45 -6.77
N LEU A 23 -3.73 6.19 -6.44
CA LEU A 23 -4.20 5.79 -5.10
C LEU A 23 -3.20 6.16 -3.99
N ALA A 24 -1.91 5.88 -4.21
CA ALA A 24 -0.85 6.27 -3.28
C ALA A 24 -0.77 7.79 -3.10
N SER A 25 -1.02 8.55 -4.16
CA SER A 25 -1.04 10.01 -4.11
C SER A 25 -2.27 10.52 -3.35
N LEU A 26 -3.46 9.98 -3.66
CA LEU A 26 -4.73 10.29 -2.99
C LEU A 26 -4.64 10.04 -1.49
N ALA A 27 -4.07 8.91 -1.08
CA ALA A 27 -3.90 8.56 0.34
C ALA A 27 -3.10 9.62 1.13
N ARG A 28 -2.18 10.35 0.48
CA ARG A 28 -1.35 11.39 1.10
C ARG A 28 -1.94 12.80 1.00
N THR A 29 -3.05 12.99 0.30
CA THR A 29 -3.62 14.34 0.10
C THR A 29 -4.38 14.84 1.31
N CYS A 30 -5.22 14.00 1.92
CA CYS A 30 -6.05 14.36 3.06
C CYS A 30 -6.53 13.12 3.83
N HIS A 31 -6.89 13.34 5.10
CA HIS A 31 -7.29 12.28 6.02
C HIS A 31 -8.58 11.55 5.61
N ALA A 32 -9.48 12.22 4.86
CA ALA A 32 -10.71 11.60 4.36
C ALA A 32 -10.43 10.60 3.22
N PHE A 33 -9.35 10.81 2.46
CA PHE A 33 -8.99 9.95 1.33
C PHE A 33 -7.98 8.87 1.74
N GLU A 34 -7.28 9.08 2.85
CA GLU A 34 -6.26 8.19 3.38
C GLU A 34 -6.75 6.74 3.49
N GLU A 35 -7.79 6.50 4.28
CA GLU A 35 -8.34 5.16 4.52
C GLU A 35 -8.85 4.48 3.23
N PRO A 36 -9.81 5.05 2.46
CA PRO A 36 -10.33 4.39 1.26
C PRO A 36 -9.27 4.19 0.16
N ALA A 37 -8.31 5.11 0.02
CA ALA A 37 -7.25 4.96 -0.97
C ALA A 37 -6.21 3.91 -0.57
N LEU A 38 -5.86 3.81 0.72
CA LEU A 38 -5.00 2.75 1.23
C LEU A 38 -5.66 1.38 1.11
N ASP A 39 -6.93 1.25 1.48
CA ASP A 39 -7.67 -0.01 1.36
C ASP A 39 -7.62 -0.55 -0.07
N LEU A 40 -7.84 0.30 -1.06
CA LEU A 40 -7.76 -0.10 -2.47
C LEU A 40 -6.32 -0.37 -2.93
N LEU A 41 -5.35 0.44 -2.49
CA LEU A 41 -3.93 0.27 -2.82
C LEU A 41 -3.39 -1.08 -2.32
N TRP A 42 -3.82 -1.50 -1.13
CA TRP A 42 -3.40 -2.73 -0.46
C TRP A 42 -4.40 -3.89 -0.66
N ARG A 43 -5.50 -3.70 -1.40
CA ARG A 43 -6.51 -4.74 -1.70
C ARG A 43 -5.92 -5.96 -2.39
N VAL A 44 -4.99 -5.73 -3.32
CA VAL A 44 -4.29 -6.80 -4.06
C VAL A 44 -2.80 -6.50 -4.04
N LEU A 45 -2.01 -7.40 -3.47
CA LEU A 45 -0.56 -7.34 -3.51
C LEU A 45 -0.03 -8.43 -4.45
N PRO A 46 0.79 -8.09 -5.46
CA PRO A 46 1.40 -9.10 -6.32
C PRO A 46 2.45 -9.94 -5.58
N ASN A 47 3.00 -9.42 -4.48
CA ASN A 47 3.98 -10.09 -3.63
C ASN A 47 4.07 -9.37 -2.27
N LEU A 48 4.81 -9.97 -1.32
CA LEU A 48 4.97 -9.45 0.05
C LEU A 48 6.10 -8.41 0.19
N SER A 49 6.81 -8.06 -0.89
CA SER A 49 7.89 -7.05 -0.87
C SER A 49 7.47 -5.70 -0.24
N PRO A 50 6.31 -5.10 -0.58
CA PRO A 50 5.93 -3.83 0.02
C PRO A 50 5.66 -3.94 1.52
N LEU A 51 5.13 -5.06 2.02
CA LEU A 51 4.97 -5.30 3.46
C LEU A 51 6.33 -5.48 4.16
N ALA A 52 7.25 -6.19 3.52
CA ALA A 52 8.62 -6.35 4.01
C ALA A 52 9.35 -5.02 4.15
N ARG A 53 9.07 -4.04 3.27
CA ARG A 53 9.65 -2.68 3.33
C ARG A 53 9.02 -1.79 4.41
N CYS A 54 7.79 -2.08 4.84
CA CYS A 54 7.12 -1.35 5.93
C CYS A 54 7.57 -1.82 7.32
N LEU A 55 8.24 -2.97 7.39
CA LEU A 55 8.74 -3.55 8.64
C LEU A 55 10.06 -2.87 9.06
N PRO A 56 10.23 -2.54 10.35
CA PRO A 56 11.48 -1.96 10.85
C PRO A 56 12.65 -2.94 10.67
N ASP A 57 13.86 -2.43 10.43
CA ASP A 57 15.05 -3.24 10.13
C ASP A 57 15.37 -4.35 11.17
N ALA A 58 14.85 -4.21 12.39
CA ALA A 58 15.04 -5.18 13.46
C ALA A 58 14.15 -6.42 13.32
N SER A 59 13.04 -6.40 12.57
CA SER A 59 12.05 -7.49 12.58
C SER A 59 12.35 -8.64 11.61
N TYR A 60 13.25 -8.47 10.64
CA TYR A 60 13.75 -9.59 9.81
C TYR A 60 14.98 -10.28 10.42
N ARG A 61 15.59 -9.70 11.47
CA ARG A 61 16.73 -10.26 12.18
C ARG A 61 16.27 -11.22 13.27
N LEU A 62 15.72 -12.36 12.88
CA LEU A 62 15.50 -13.46 13.83
C LEU A 62 16.86 -14.00 14.31
N PRO A 63 17.12 -14.08 15.63
CA PRO A 63 18.33 -14.68 16.17
C PRO A 63 18.25 -16.20 16.04
N GLY A 64 18.63 -16.72 14.88
CA GLY A 64 18.73 -18.15 14.65
C GLY A 64 18.15 -18.56 13.30
N LYS A 65 19.06 -18.90 12.37
CA LYS A 65 18.79 -19.54 11.07
C LYS A 65 18.23 -18.60 10.00
N VAL A 66 19.17 -17.98 9.29
CA VAL A 66 18.94 -17.20 8.08
C VAL A 66 18.56 -18.17 6.95
N SER A 67 17.28 -18.49 6.82
CA SER A 67 16.74 -18.79 5.48
C SER A 67 16.73 -17.44 4.78
N GLN A 68 17.68 -17.25 3.87
CA GLN A 68 17.75 -16.08 3.00
C GLN A 68 16.36 -15.90 2.35
N LEU A 69 15.53 -15.01 2.88
CA LEU A 69 14.55 -14.33 2.06
C LEU A 69 15.41 -13.36 1.25
N THR A 70 16.00 -13.91 0.18
CA THR A 70 16.70 -13.13 -0.82
C THR A 70 15.64 -12.21 -1.41
N VAL A 71 15.50 -11.02 -0.83
CA VAL A 71 14.86 -9.90 -1.49
C VAL A 71 15.80 -9.58 -2.63
N PHE A 72 15.65 -10.31 -3.75
CA PHE A 72 16.38 -10.06 -4.98
C PHE A 72 16.10 -8.61 -5.35
N PRO A 73 17.09 -7.70 -5.28
CA PRO A 73 16.87 -6.30 -5.61
C PRO A 73 16.71 -6.07 -7.12
N THR A 74 16.71 -7.12 -7.95
CA THR A 74 17.02 -7.02 -9.38
C THR A 74 15.85 -7.36 -10.31
N LEU A 75 14.61 -7.43 -9.82
CA LEU A 75 13.46 -7.70 -10.71
C LEU A 75 12.19 -6.94 -10.29
N PHE A 76 12.33 -5.65 -9.96
CA PHE A 76 11.18 -4.83 -9.53
C PHE A 76 11.08 -3.46 -10.22
N ASP A 77 11.80 -3.27 -11.34
CA ASP A 77 11.58 -2.13 -12.25
C ASP A 77 11.25 -2.66 -13.65
N THR A 78 9.96 -2.92 -13.92
CA THR A 78 9.32 -2.75 -15.24
C THR A 78 7.83 -2.56 -15.03
#